data_AF-A0A2T5E0J1-F1
#
_entry.id   AF-A0A2T5E0J1-F1
#
_cell.length_a   1.000
_cell.length_b   1.000
_cell.length_c   1.000
_cell.angle_alpha   90.00
_cell.angle_beta   90.00
_cell.angle_gamma   90.00
#
_symmetry.space_group_name_H-M   'P 1'
#
loop_
_entity.id
_entity.type
_entity.pdbx_description
1 polymer ?
#
loop_
_entity_poly.entity_id
_entity_poly.type
_entity_poly.pdbx_seq_one_letter_code
_entity_poly.pdbx_strand_id
1 'polypeptide(L)'
;MSSLTGADHLGAYTAEEFFQRLSGFLHDLDHEEKRTVREGLSEEELAVFDLMTQELPLNEKERNEVKRIAKDLVDNMKELLVIDWRKKQRTKARVRSYIEDVLDRLPESYDDDLWPKTCSEVYMHVYEKYPG
;
A
#
# COMPACT_ATOMS: atom_id res chain seq x y z
N MET A 1 30.94 46.97 -16.37
CA MET A 1 30.96 45.52 -16.64
C MET A 1 30.10 44.82 -15.60
N SER A 2 28.81 44.68 -15.89
CA SER A 2 27.93 43.76 -15.16
C SER A 2 28.38 42.34 -15.41
N SER A 3 28.48 41.53 -14.36
CA SER A 3 28.09 40.10 -14.30
C SER A 3 28.73 39.43 -13.09
N LEU A 4 28.04 39.46 -11.95
CA LEU A 4 28.38 38.67 -10.76
C LEU A 4 27.12 38.08 -10.08
N THR A 5 26.06 37.85 -10.85
CA THR A 5 24.77 37.37 -10.33
C THR A 5 24.39 35.98 -10.85
N GLY A 6 25.33 35.21 -11.41
CA GLY A 6 25.01 33.88 -11.98
C GLY A 6 24.99 32.73 -10.96
N ALA A 7 25.86 32.77 -9.95
CA ALA A 7 26.11 31.62 -9.07
C ALA A 7 25.20 31.57 -7.83
N ASP A 8 24.86 32.72 -7.24
CA ASP A 8 24.02 32.78 -6.02
C ASP A 8 22.57 32.35 -6.28
N HIS A 9 22.05 32.63 -7.49
CA HIS A 9 20.66 32.26 -7.82
C HIS A 9 20.46 30.76 -7.98
N LEU A 10 21.45 30.03 -8.52
CA LEU A 10 21.37 28.57 -8.69
C LEU A 10 21.49 27.84 -7.35
N GLY A 11 22.34 28.33 -6.44
CA GLY A 11 22.50 27.78 -5.09
C GLY A 11 21.27 27.98 -4.20
N ALA A 12 20.69 29.19 -4.20
CA ALA A 12 19.47 29.49 -3.45
C ALA A 12 18.24 28.75 -4.00
N TYR A 13 18.10 28.65 -5.33
CA TYR A 13 17.02 27.90 -5.98
C TYR A 13 17.06 26.41 -5.63
N THR A 14 18.25 25.80 -5.59
CA THR A 14 18.43 24.38 -5.24
C THR A 14 18.10 24.08 -3.77
N ALA A 15 18.48 25.00 -2.86
CA ALA A 15 18.16 24.86 -1.43
C ALA A 15 16.65 24.99 -1.16
N GLU A 16 15.98 25.93 -1.84
CA GLU A 16 14.54 26.13 -1.76
C GLU A 16 13.78 24.91 -2.32
N GLU A 17 14.17 24.37 -3.48
CA GLU A 17 13.59 23.14 -4.03
C GLU A 17 13.76 21.93 -3.10
N PHE A 18 14.93 21.80 -2.46
CA PHE A 18 15.18 20.74 -1.49
C PHE A 18 14.29 20.89 -0.25
N PHE A 19 14.17 22.11 0.28
CA PHE A 19 13.31 22.39 1.43
C PHE A 19 11.84 22.11 1.11
N GLN A 20 11.36 22.50 -0.07
CA GLN A 20 9.99 22.22 -0.50
C GLN A 20 9.72 20.72 -0.63
N ARG A 21 10.66 19.96 -1.20
CA ARG A 21 10.54 18.49 -1.27
C ARG A 21 10.55 17.84 0.11
N LEU A 22 11.42 18.30 1.01
CA LEU A 22 11.48 17.80 2.38
C LEU A 22 10.19 18.14 3.14
N SER A 23 9.69 19.36 3.02
CA SER A 23 8.43 19.78 3.64
C SER A 23 7.24 19.01 3.08
N GLY A 24 7.22 18.75 1.77
CA GLY A 24 6.22 17.88 1.14
C GLY A 24 6.26 16.47 1.71
N PHE A 25 7.45 15.88 1.80
CA PHE A 25 7.64 14.56 2.40
C PHE A 25 7.17 14.48 3.86
N LEU A 26 7.48 15.49 4.68
CA LEU A 26 7.01 15.56 6.08
C LEU A 26 5.49 15.68 6.17
N HIS A 27 4.88 16.44 5.27
CA HIS A 27 3.43 16.59 5.21
C HIS A 27 2.74 15.29 4.75
N ASP A 28 3.30 14.60 3.76
CA ASP A 28 2.79 13.32 3.30
C ASP A 28 2.90 12.24 4.40
N LEU A 29 4.00 12.25 5.16
CA LEU A 29 4.17 11.38 6.34
C LEU A 29 3.10 11.66 7.40
N ASP A 30 2.89 12.93 7.76
CA ASP A 30 1.86 13.35 8.73
C ASP A 30 0.44 12.97 8.25
N HIS A 31 0.17 13.04 6.95
CA HIS A 31 -1.11 12.62 6.39
C HIS A 31 -1.31 11.10 6.52
N GLU A 32 -0.30 10.30 6.17
CA GLU A 32 -0.41 8.84 6.25
C GLU A 32 -0.47 8.36 7.71
N GLU A 33 0.28 8.97 8.63
CA GLU A 33 0.16 8.74 10.08
C GLU A 33 -1.24 9.06 10.61
N LYS A 34 -1.87 10.15 10.15
CA LYS A 34 -3.25 10.45 10.52
C LYS A 34 -4.23 9.39 9.99
N ARG A 35 -3.97 8.83 8.81
CA ARG A 35 -4.80 7.76 8.26
C ARG A 35 -4.64 6.48 9.05
N THR A 36 -3.43 6.04 9.38
CA THR A 36 -3.22 4.83 10.19
C THR A 36 -3.95 4.93 11.53
N VAL A 37 -3.90 6.08 12.20
CA VAL A 37 -4.66 6.36 13.43
C VAL A 37 -6.17 6.33 13.19
N ARG A 38 -6.68 7.05 12.18
CA ARG A 38 -8.11 7.10 11.85
C ARG A 38 -8.65 5.72 11.48
N GLU A 39 -7.86 4.94 10.76
CA GLU A 39 -8.27 3.63 10.31
C GLU A 39 -8.07 2.53 11.33
N GLY A 40 -7.19 2.76 12.31
CA GLY A 40 -6.75 1.75 13.26
C GLY A 40 -5.98 0.63 12.57
N LEU A 41 -5.23 0.96 11.51
CA LEU A 41 -4.44 0.06 10.68
C LEU A 41 -2.96 0.46 10.73
N SER A 42 -2.05 -0.51 10.68
CA SER A 42 -0.64 -0.21 10.39
C SER A 42 -0.48 0.31 8.95
N GLU A 43 0.65 0.93 8.60
CA GLU A 43 0.90 1.37 7.21
C GLU A 43 0.81 0.21 6.21
N GLU A 44 1.31 -0.97 6.61
CA GLU A 44 1.27 -2.20 5.81
C GLU A 44 -0.17 -2.67 5.57
N GLU A 45 -1.00 -2.69 6.62
CA GLU A 45 -2.43 -3.00 6.54
C GLU A 45 -3.22 -1.94 5.75
N LEU A 46 -2.86 -0.66 5.90
CA LEU A 46 -3.50 0.44 5.21
C LEU A 46 -3.25 0.38 3.70
N ALA A 47 -2.03 0.03 3.28
CA ALA A 47 -1.72 -0.19 1.87
C ALA A 47 -2.55 -1.32 1.26
N VAL A 48 -2.70 -2.43 1.98
CA VAL A 48 -3.56 -3.56 1.56
C VAL A 48 -5.04 -3.16 1.52
N PHE A 49 -5.51 -2.45 2.55
CA PHE A 49 -6.86 -1.93 2.63
C PHE A 49 -7.18 -0.99 1.46
N ASP A 50 -6.23 -0.12 1.06
CA ASP A 50 -6.41 0.80 -0.06
C ASP A 50 -6.56 0.06 -1.39
N LEU A 51 -5.79 -1.00 -1.63
CA LEU A 51 -5.94 -1.86 -2.81
C LEU A 51 -7.33 -2.50 -2.89
N MET A 52 -7.90 -2.88 -1.74
CA MET A 52 -9.25 -3.44 -1.69
C MET A 52 -10.32 -2.39 -1.93
N THR A 53 -10.09 -1.12 -1.59
CA THR A 53 -11.14 -0.08 -1.55
C THR A 53 -11.07 0.95 -2.68
N GLN A 54 -10.07 0.88 -3.56
CA GLN A 54 -9.82 1.90 -4.57
C GLN A 54 -10.92 2.05 -5.64
N GLU A 55 -11.59 0.95 -6.02
CA GLU A 55 -12.55 0.94 -7.14
C GLU A 55 -14.01 1.11 -6.71
N LEU A 56 -14.33 1.03 -5.41
CA LEU A 56 -15.72 0.99 -4.95
C LEU A 56 -15.92 1.72 -3.62
N PRO A 57 -16.89 2.65 -3.53
CA PRO A 57 -17.22 3.31 -2.27
C PRO A 57 -17.92 2.33 -1.32
N LEU A 58 -17.31 2.08 -0.16
CA LEU A 58 -17.87 1.22 0.88
C LEU A 58 -18.71 1.99 1.88
N ASN A 59 -19.78 1.36 2.37
CA ASN A 59 -20.46 1.84 3.57
C ASN A 59 -19.64 1.53 4.85
N GLU A 60 -20.00 2.10 6.00
CA GLU A 60 -19.23 1.95 7.24
C GLU A 60 -19.07 0.49 7.69
N LYS A 61 -20.10 -0.34 7.49
CA LYS A 61 -20.08 -1.76 7.87
C LYS A 61 -19.11 -2.54 6.99
N GLU A 62 -19.23 -2.40 5.67
CA GLU A 62 -18.34 -3.02 4.69
C GLU A 62 -16.89 -2.57 4.92
N ARG A 63 -16.70 -1.28 5.18
CA ARG A 63 -15.37 -0.73 5.43
C ARG A 63 -14.71 -1.33 6.66
N ASN A 64 -15.46 -1.52 7.75
CA ASN A 64 -14.96 -2.20 8.95
C ASN A 64 -14.67 -3.69 8.69
N GLU A 65 -15.41 -4.33 7.80
CA GLU A 65 -15.15 -5.70 7.37
C GLU A 65 -13.84 -5.80 6.57
N VAL A 66 -13.66 -4.95 5.56
CA VAL A 66 -12.43 -4.89 4.76
C VAL A 66 -11.19 -4.58 5.62
N LYS A 67 -11.33 -3.72 6.64
CA LYS A 67 -10.25 -3.49 7.63
C LYS A 67 -9.83 -4.78 8.37
N ARG A 68 -10.79 -5.61 8.77
CA ARG A 68 -10.47 -6.89 9.45
C ARG A 68 -9.79 -7.86 8.50
N ILE A 69 -10.23 -7.90 7.25
CA ILE A 69 -9.63 -8.73 6.19
C ILE A 69 -8.18 -8.29 5.94
N ALA A 70 -7.93 -6.98 5.84
CA ALA A 70 -6.57 -6.44 5.66
C ALA A 70 -5.62 -6.84 6.80
N LYS A 71 -6.08 -6.72 8.06
CA LYS A 71 -5.32 -7.18 9.24
C LYS A 71 -4.98 -8.65 9.18
N ASP A 72 -5.99 -9.49 8.98
CA ASP A 72 -5.81 -10.94 8.95
C ASP A 72 -4.88 -11.37 7.80
N LEU A 73 -5.00 -10.74 6.64
CA LEU A 73 -4.09 -10.98 5.52
C LEU A 73 -2.64 -10.66 5.93
N VAL A 74 -2.36 -9.46 6.42
CA VAL A 74 -1.00 -9.02 6.78
C VAL A 74 -0.39 -9.87 7.89
N ASP A 75 -1.15 -10.20 8.93
CA ASP A 75 -0.65 -10.96 10.08
C ASP A 75 -0.19 -12.37 9.71
N ASN A 76 -0.97 -13.09 8.92
CA ASN A 76 -0.65 -14.47 8.51
C ASN A 76 0.36 -14.53 7.37
N MET A 77 0.44 -13.48 6.54
CA MET A 77 1.39 -13.43 5.44
C MET A 77 2.84 -13.47 5.90
N LYS A 78 3.15 -12.90 7.08
CA LYS A 78 4.49 -12.91 7.67
C LYS A 78 5.05 -14.32 7.85
N GLU A 79 4.19 -15.29 8.18
CA GLU A 79 4.58 -16.69 8.31
C GLU A 79 4.66 -17.42 6.96
N LEU A 80 3.89 -16.97 5.97
CA LEU A 80 3.78 -17.61 4.67
C LEU A 80 4.94 -17.22 3.73
N LEU A 81 5.44 -16.00 3.88
CA LEU A 81 6.48 -15.37 3.04
C LEU A 81 7.91 -15.67 3.54
N VAL A 82 8.19 -16.92 3.88
CA VAL A 82 9.54 -17.37 4.29
C VAL A 82 10.50 -17.49 3.09
N ILE A 83 11.81 -17.64 3.38
CA ILE A 83 12.94 -17.56 2.43
C ILE A 83 12.62 -18.18 1.06
N ASP A 84 12.89 -17.41 0.00
CA ASP A 84 12.75 -17.82 -1.40
C ASP A 84 11.32 -18.16 -1.86
N TRP A 85 10.28 -17.66 -1.19
CA TRP A 85 8.88 -17.92 -1.59
C TRP A 85 8.59 -17.51 -3.06
N ARG A 86 9.30 -16.50 -3.59
CA ARG A 86 9.20 -16.06 -5.00
C ARG A 86 9.95 -16.96 -5.99
N LYS A 87 10.77 -17.91 -5.56
CA LYS A 87 11.56 -18.76 -6.48
C LYS A 87 10.79 -20.01 -6.92
N LYS A 88 9.94 -20.57 -6.05
CA LYS A 88 9.24 -21.84 -6.32
C LYS A 88 7.79 -21.59 -6.72
N GLN A 89 7.33 -22.27 -7.77
CA GLN A 89 5.93 -22.17 -8.22
C GLN A 89 4.93 -22.62 -7.13
N ARG A 90 5.29 -23.64 -6.35
CA ARG A 90 4.44 -24.13 -5.24
C ARG A 90 4.20 -23.08 -4.16
N THR A 91 5.22 -22.30 -3.79
CA THR A 91 5.08 -21.26 -2.76
C THR A 91 4.34 -20.04 -3.30
N LYS A 92 4.56 -19.67 -4.57
CA LYS A 92 3.73 -18.65 -5.25
C LYS A 92 2.25 -19.03 -5.28
N ALA A 93 1.95 -20.27 -5.69
CA ALA A 93 0.58 -20.77 -5.72
C ALA A 93 -0.05 -20.75 -4.33
N ARG A 94 0.70 -21.16 -3.29
CA ARG A 94 0.23 -21.10 -1.90
C ARG A 94 -0.10 -19.67 -1.45
N VAL A 95 0.75 -18.69 -1.79
CA VAL A 95 0.49 -17.26 -1.50
C VAL A 95 -0.76 -16.78 -2.23
N ARG A 96 -0.89 -17.11 -3.51
CA ARG A 96 -2.05 -16.72 -4.31
C ARG A 96 -3.34 -17.31 -3.74
N SER A 97 -3.38 -18.62 -3.47
CA SER A 97 -4.54 -19.28 -2.88
C SER A 97 -4.88 -18.70 -1.51
N TYR A 98 -3.87 -18.41 -0.68
CA TYR A 98 -4.12 -17.78 0.63
C TYR A 98 -4.77 -16.40 0.49
N ILE A 99 -4.32 -15.58 -0.47
CA ILE A 99 -4.94 -14.29 -0.77
C ILE A 99 -6.39 -14.48 -1.24
N GLU A 100 -6.63 -15.37 -2.20
CA GLU A 100 -7.97 -15.68 -2.70
C GLU A 100 -8.89 -16.14 -1.55
N ASP A 101 -8.46 -17.09 -0.72
CA ASP A 101 -9.22 -17.60 0.45
C ASP A 101 -9.56 -16.49 1.47
N VAL A 102 -8.66 -15.53 1.66
CA VAL A 102 -8.87 -14.40 2.58
C VAL A 102 -9.85 -13.39 2.00
N LEU A 103 -9.72 -13.09 0.70
CA LEU A 103 -10.54 -12.13 -0.03
C LEU A 103 -11.93 -12.69 -0.38
N ASP A 104 -12.17 -14.00 -0.32
CA ASP A 104 -13.52 -14.60 -0.37
C ASP A 104 -14.46 -14.08 0.72
N ARG A 105 -13.91 -13.46 1.77
CA ARG A 105 -14.68 -12.81 2.84
C ARG A 105 -15.05 -11.35 2.53
N LEU A 106 -14.63 -10.81 1.40
CA LEU A 106 -15.01 -9.46 0.99
C LEU A 106 -16.54 -9.35 0.87
N PRO A 107 -17.10 -8.15 1.08
CA PRO A 107 -18.53 -7.93 0.93
C PRO A 107 -19.07 -8.32 -0.47
N GLU A 108 -20.38 -8.57 -0.55
CA GLU A 108 -21.06 -8.89 -1.83
C GLU A 108 -20.95 -7.78 -2.89
N SER A 109 -20.49 -6.58 -2.51
CA SER A 109 -20.19 -5.49 -3.45
C SER A 109 -19.04 -5.81 -4.41
N TYR A 110 -18.24 -6.84 -4.12
CA TYR A 110 -17.16 -7.32 -4.99
C TYR A 110 -17.71 -8.42 -5.90
N ASP A 111 -18.08 -8.03 -7.12
CA ASP A 111 -18.64 -8.92 -8.12
C ASP A 111 -17.56 -9.78 -8.84
N ASP A 112 -18.02 -10.62 -9.77
CA ASP A 112 -17.20 -11.54 -10.55
C ASP A 112 -16.11 -10.85 -11.40
N ASP A 113 -16.20 -9.53 -11.60
CA ASP A 113 -15.21 -8.73 -12.33
C ASP A 113 -14.23 -8.04 -11.37
N LEU A 114 -14.73 -7.49 -10.26
CA LEU A 114 -13.93 -6.74 -9.29
C LEU A 114 -13.08 -7.66 -8.40
N TRP A 115 -13.65 -8.76 -7.89
CA TRP A 115 -12.95 -9.66 -6.98
C TRP A 115 -11.64 -10.23 -7.56
N PRO A 116 -11.59 -10.75 -8.81
CA PRO A 116 -10.35 -11.28 -9.38
C PRO A 116 -9.29 -10.20 -9.60
N LYS A 117 -9.71 -8.97 -9.91
CA LYS A 117 -8.83 -7.81 -10.06
C LYS A 117 -8.20 -7.45 -8.72
N THR A 118 -9.01 -7.32 -7.67
CA THR A 118 -8.52 -7.04 -6.32
C THR A 118 -7.55 -8.11 -5.83
N CYS A 119 -7.85 -9.40 -6.04
CA CYS A 119 -6.91 -10.48 -5.72
C CYS A 119 -5.57 -10.34 -6.45
N SER A 120 -5.61 -9.97 -7.73
CA SER A 120 -4.42 -9.80 -8.54
C SER A 120 -3.58 -8.60 -8.07
N GLU A 121 -4.21 -7.48 -7.73
CA GLU A 121 -3.54 -6.28 -7.21
C GLU A 121 -2.87 -6.53 -5.86
N VAL A 122 -3.58 -7.19 -4.93
CA VAL A 122 -3.03 -7.57 -3.64
C VAL A 122 -1.85 -8.54 -3.83
N TYR A 123 -1.98 -9.56 -4.68
CA TYR A 123 -0.87 -10.47 -4.99
C TYR A 123 0.34 -9.74 -5.58
N MET A 124 0.12 -8.79 -6.49
CA MET A 124 1.21 -8.00 -7.08
C MET A 124 1.91 -7.13 -6.05
N HIS A 125 1.16 -6.44 -5.19
CA HIS A 125 1.73 -5.65 -4.08
C HIS A 125 2.60 -6.51 -3.17
N VAL A 126 2.11 -7.69 -2.80
CA VAL A 126 2.85 -8.68 -2.01
C VAL A 126 4.12 -9.13 -2.74
N TYR A 127 4.00 -9.44 -4.03
CA TYR A 127 5.12 -9.85 -4.87
C TYR A 127 6.15 -8.73 -5.06
N GLU A 128 5.82 -7.47 -4.84
CA GLU A 128 6.76 -6.36 -4.90
C GLU A 128 7.40 -6.09 -3.53
N LYS A 129 6.59 -5.93 -2.48
CA LYS A 129 7.01 -5.43 -1.16
C LYS A 129 7.74 -6.44 -0.27
N TYR A 130 7.56 -7.75 -0.49
CA TYR A 130 8.15 -8.80 0.37
C TYR A 130 9.19 -9.67 -0.34
N PRO A 131 10.41 -9.17 -0.63
CA PRO A 131 11.47 -9.94 -1.27
C PRO A 131 12.03 -10.90 -0.22
N GLY A 132 11.43 -12.09 -0.12
CA GLY A 132 11.90 -13.15 0.77
C GLY A 132 13.29 -13.66 0.41
#